data_AF-A0A7S2D8D0-F1
#
_entry.id   AF-A0A7S2D8D0-F1
#
_cell.length_a   1.000
_cell.length_b   1.000
_cell.length_c   1.000
_cell.angle_alpha   90.00
_cell.angle_beta   90.00
_cell.angle_gamma   90.00
#
_symmetry.space_group_name_H-M   'P 1'
#
loop_
_entity.id
_entity.type
_entity.pdbx_description
1 polymer ?
#
loop_
_entity_poly.entity_id
_entity_poly.type
_entity_poly.pdbx_seq_one_letter_code
_entity_poly.pdbx_strand_id
1 'polypeptide(L)'
;ALPEFAGAAGEEPEPAPGQAVEAKYGNSFFSAEVIEVSADTVKVKYDYDKSEAELPRADVREKLEGEALEARLKSERLADLTTVAFIGTLDARRAAEARLMGILEMESPGTYLPCNGGETVVALSDADQQRVTAELQVLKAKKEEEDKWWAQEAEKKKWEEQKWAEQKQDNQKWGDNRWGEDKREDNKW
;
A
#
# COMPACT_ATOMS: atom_id res chain seq x y z
N ALA A 1 27.80 -38.09 -3.11
CA ALA A 1 28.12 -37.24 -4.25
C ALA A 1 26.85 -36.48 -4.60
N LEU A 2 26.89 -35.15 -4.47
CA LEU A 2 25.81 -34.27 -4.91
C LEU A 2 25.85 -34.18 -6.44
N PRO A 3 24.72 -34.10 -7.15
CA PRO A 3 24.73 -33.90 -8.59
C PRO A 3 25.26 -32.50 -8.92
N GLU A 4 26.25 -32.44 -9.81
CA GLU A 4 26.71 -31.20 -10.43
C GLU A 4 25.60 -30.64 -11.32
N PHE A 5 25.10 -29.44 -10.98
CA PHE A 5 24.28 -28.66 -11.90
C PHE A 5 25.21 -28.11 -12.97
N ALA A 6 25.26 -28.79 -14.11
CA ALA A 6 25.84 -28.26 -15.33
C ALA A 6 25.08 -26.97 -15.68
N GLY A 7 25.77 -25.83 -15.55
CA GLY A 7 25.30 -24.55 -16.05
C GLY A 7 25.19 -24.62 -17.56
N ALA A 8 23.99 -24.89 -18.06
CA ALA A 8 23.63 -24.52 -19.41
C ALA A 8 23.55 -22.99 -19.42
N ALA A 9 24.62 -22.35 -19.90
CA ALA A 9 24.54 -20.99 -20.40
C ALA A 9 23.53 -21.01 -21.55
N GLY A 10 22.27 -20.70 -21.24
CA GLY A 10 21.27 -20.39 -22.23
C GLY A 10 21.72 -19.14 -22.95
N GLU A 11 22.14 -19.30 -24.20
CA GLU A 11 22.27 -18.22 -25.16
C GLU A 11 20.85 -17.65 -25.33
N GLU A 12 20.53 -16.60 -24.57
CA GLU A 12 19.28 -15.85 -24.71
C GLU A 12 19.23 -15.31 -26.15
N PRO A 13 18.12 -15.48 -26.89
CA PRO A 13 18.01 -15.00 -28.25
C PRO A 13 18.24 -13.50 -28.27
N GLU A 14 19.32 -13.05 -28.93
CA GLU A 14 19.60 -11.62 -29.03
C GLU A 14 18.43 -10.91 -29.70
N PRO A 15 17.86 -9.85 -29.08
CA PRO A 15 16.74 -9.14 -29.65
C PRO A 15 17.18 -8.54 -30.99
N ALA A 16 16.42 -8.81 -32.06
CA ALA A 16 16.68 -8.24 -33.38
C ALA A 16 15.86 -6.94 -33.58
N PRO A 17 16.36 -5.96 -34.36
CA PRO A 17 15.54 -4.80 -34.74
C PRO A 17 14.29 -5.25 -35.51
N GLY A 18 13.14 -4.67 -35.15
CA GLY A 18 11.81 -5.05 -35.65
C GLY A 18 11.10 -6.15 -34.84
N GLN A 19 11.73 -6.69 -33.80
CA GLN A 19 11.12 -7.72 -32.94
C GLN A 19 10.17 -7.10 -31.91
N ALA A 20 9.01 -7.73 -31.72
CA ALA A 20 8.09 -7.40 -30.64
C ALA A 20 8.63 -7.95 -29.31
N VAL A 21 8.82 -7.06 -28.35
CA VAL A 21 9.38 -7.32 -27.02
C VAL A 21 8.52 -6.67 -25.95
N GLU A 22 8.83 -6.93 -24.70
CA GLU A 22 8.36 -6.12 -23.59
C GLU A 22 9.51 -5.33 -22.99
N ALA A 23 9.32 -4.04 -22.82
CA ALA A 23 10.30 -3.12 -22.27
C ALA A 23 9.81 -2.49 -20.98
N LYS A 24 10.73 -2.24 -20.05
CA LYS A 24 10.40 -1.65 -18.74
C LYS A 24 10.18 -0.15 -18.83
N TYR A 25 9.00 0.28 -18.42
CA TYR A 25 8.65 1.69 -18.22
C TYR A 25 8.22 1.91 -16.76
N GLY A 26 9.02 2.68 -16.01
CA GLY A 26 8.84 2.81 -14.56
C GLY A 26 9.04 1.48 -13.83
N ASN A 27 7.98 0.98 -13.19
CA ASN A 27 8.01 -0.28 -12.43
C ASN A 27 7.36 -1.48 -13.16
N SER A 28 6.92 -1.29 -14.41
CA SER A 28 6.18 -2.31 -15.15
C SER A 28 6.75 -2.52 -16.55
N PHE A 29 6.52 -3.70 -17.12
CA PHE A 29 6.90 -4.03 -18.50
C PHE A 29 5.71 -3.83 -19.45
N PHE A 30 5.97 -3.27 -20.63
CA PHE A 30 4.97 -2.94 -21.64
C PHE A 30 5.38 -3.40 -23.02
N SER A 31 4.40 -3.67 -23.89
CA SER A 31 4.65 -4.05 -25.30
C SER A 31 5.40 -2.94 -26.03
N ALA A 32 6.50 -3.32 -26.68
CA ALA A 32 7.38 -2.45 -27.43
C ALA A 32 7.98 -3.18 -28.64
N GLU A 33 8.54 -2.42 -29.56
CA GLU A 33 9.27 -2.91 -30.72
C GLU A 33 10.73 -2.47 -30.64
N VAL A 34 11.67 -3.35 -30.92
CA VAL A 34 13.09 -3.01 -30.96
C VAL A 34 13.38 -2.17 -32.19
N ILE A 35 13.93 -0.96 -32.02
CA ILE A 35 14.36 -0.11 -33.14
C ILE A 35 15.83 -0.38 -33.47
N GLU A 36 16.67 -0.43 -32.45
CA GLU A 36 18.13 -0.50 -32.61
C GLU A 36 18.76 -1.28 -31.45
N VAL A 37 19.78 -2.06 -31.77
CA VAL A 37 20.49 -2.91 -30.80
C VAL A 37 21.94 -2.46 -30.78
N SER A 38 22.37 -1.96 -29.63
CA SER A 38 23.77 -1.66 -29.34
C SER A 38 24.39 -2.80 -28.51
N ALA A 39 25.69 -2.73 -28.26
CA ALA A 39 26.42 -3.77 -27.52
C ALA A 39 25.84 -3.97 -26.10
N ASP A 40 25.49 -2.87 -25.43
CA ASP A 40 25.06 -2.89 -24.02
C ASP A 40 23.59 -2.45 -23.82
N THR A 41 23.04 -1.70 -24.78
CA THR A 41 21.70 -1.09 -24.71
C THR A 41 20.84 -1.48 -25.90
N VAL A 42 19.53 -1.44 -25.70
CA VAL A 42 18.51 -1.68 -26.73
C VAL A 42 17.61 -0.46 -26.78
N LYS A 43 17.46 0.13 -27.96
CA LYS A 43 16.51 1.20 -28.20
C LYS A 43 15.18 0.59 -28.63
N VAL A 44 14.13 0.90 -27.90
CA VAL A 44 12.78 0.36 -28.09
C VAL A 44 11.76 1.46 -28.32
N LYS A 45 10.67 1.12 -29.00
CA LYS A 45 9.50 1.98 -29.22
C LYS A 45 8.28 1.37 -28.57
N TYR A 46 7.65 2.09 -27.65
CA TYR A 46 6.44 1.59 -26.99
C TYR A 46 5.24 1.61 -27.93
N ASP A 47 4.43 0.56 -27.88
CA ASP A 47 3.26 0.46 -28.76
C ASP A 47 2.17 1.47 -28.44
N TYR A 48 2.05 1.85 -27.16
CA TYR A 48 0.97 2.68 -26.61
C TYR A 48 1.06 4.15 -27.03
N ASP A 49 2.18 4.81 -26.79
CA ASP A 49 2.37 6.25 -27.02
C ASP A 49 3.40 6.56 -28.11
N LYS A 50 4.00 5.51 -28.71
CA LYS A 50 5.06 5.60 -29.71
C LYS A 50 6.32 6.33 -29.21
N SER A 51 6.49 6.45 -27.90
CA SER A 51 7.71 6.98 -27.30
C SER A 51 8.87 6.02 -27.51
N GLU A 52 10.08 6.56 -27.58
CA GLU A 52 11.31 5.81 -27.74
C GLU A 52 12.13 5.89 -26.44
N ALA A 53 12.71 4.78 -26.02
CA ALA A 53 13.59 4.71 -24.87
C ALA A 53 14.80 3.84 -25.16
N GLU A 54 15.95 4.22 -24.62
CA GLU A 54 17.16 3.41 -24.61
C GLU A 54 17.28 2.74 -23.24
N LEU A 55 17.25 1.42 -23.22
CA LEU A 55 17.23 0.62 -22.00
C LEU A 55 18.37 -0.40 -21.99
N PRO A 56 18.88 -0.80 -20.82
CA PRO A 56 19.80 -1.92 -20.73
C PRO A 56 19.09 -3.21 -21.17
N ARG A 57 19.85 -4.17 -21.71
CA ARG A 57 19.32 -5.48 -22.14
C ARG A 57 18.50 -6.17 -21.03
N ALA A 58 18.86 -5.99 -19.76
CA ALA A 58 18.14 -6.56 -18.62
C ALA A 58 16.70 -6.00 -18.40
N ASP A 59 16.40 -4.83 -18.95
CA ASP A 59 15.08 -4.19 -18.86
C ASP A 59 14.23 -4.43 -20.12
N VAL A 60 14.68 -5.31 -21.01
CA VAL A 60 13.96 -5.77 -22.20
C VAL A 60 13.84 -7.28 -22.16
N ARG A 61 12.65 -7.80 -22.43
CA ARG A 61 12.37 -9.24 -22.39
C ARG A 61 11.50 -9.67 -23.57
N GLU A 62 11.51 -10.96 -23.86
CA GLU A 62 10.63 -11.54 -24.87
C GLU A 62 9.15 -11.29 -24.54
N LYS A 63 8.38 -10.96 -25.58
CA LYS A 63 6.93 -10.93 -25.49
C LYS A 63 6.40 -12.35 -25.56
N LEU A 64 6.00 -12.89 -24.40
CA LEU A 64 5.35 -14.19 -24.30
C LEU A 64 3.84 -14.06 -24.56
N GLU A 65 3.23 -15.09 -25.14
CA GLU A 65 1.78 -15.18 -25.35
C GLU A 65 1.24 -16.53 -24.84
N GLY A 66 -0.09 -16.60 -24.63
CA GLY A 66 -0.79 -17.82 -24.20
C GLY A 66 -0.32 -18.38 -22.85
N GLU A 67 -0.14 -19.70 -22.77
CA GLU A 67 0.22 -20.43 -21.55
C GLU A 67 1.57 -19.96 -20.96
N ALA A 68 2.53 -19.55 -21.80
CA ALA A 68 3.83 -19.07 -21.36
C ALA A 68 3.73 -17.71 -20.63
N LEU A 69 2.85 -16.81 -21.12
CA LEU A 69 2.56 -15.55 -20.44
C LEU A 69 1.88 -15.79 -19.10
N GLU A 70 0.88 -16.68 -19.06
CA GLU A 70 0.18 -17.03 -17.82
C GLU A 70 1.14 -17.64 -16.79
N ALA A 71 2.04 -18.53 -17.22
CA ALA A 71 3.05 -19.12 -16.35
C ALA A 71 4.00 -18.06 -15.77
N ARG A 72 4.42 -17.07 -16.56
CA ARG A 72 5.26 -15.96 -16.10
C ARG A 72 4.50 -15.04 -15.16
N LEU A 73 3.29 -14.63 -15.51
CA LEU A 73 2.47 -13.79 -14.62
C LEU A 73 2.19 -14.50 -13.30
N LYS A 74 2.01 -15.82 -13.33
CA LYS A 74 1.89 -16.64 -12.12
C LYS A 74 3.19 -16.66 -11.32
N SER A 75 4.36 -16.85 -11.96
CA SER A 75 5.64 -16.86 -11.24
C SER A 75 5.99 -15.49 -10.65
N GLU A 76 5.73 -14.41 -11.38
CA GLU A 76 5.90 -13.02 -10.91
C GLU A 76 4.98 -12.73 -9.72
N ARG A 77 3.69 -13.10 -9.81
CA ARG A 77 2.76 -12.98 -8.68
C ARG A 77 3.20 -13.80 -7.47
N LEU A 78 3.83 -14.95 -7.67
CA LEU A 78 4.33 -15.79 -6.60
C LEU A 78 5.64 -15.25 -5.99
N ALA A 79 6.46 -14.55 -6.78
CA ALA A 79 7.72 -13.97 -6.31
C ALA A 79 7.47 -12.89 -5.23
N ASP A 80 6.38 -12.14 -5.35
CA ASP A 80 5.98 -11.12 -4.37
C ASP A 80 5.11 -11.68 -3.23
N LEU A 81 4.85 -13.00 -3.21
CA LEU A 81 3.98 -13.62 -2.22
C LEU A 81 4.67 -13.68 -0.86
N THR A 82 4.16 -12.88 0.09
CA THR A 82 4.59 -12.97 1.49
C THR A 82 3.82 -14.09 2.19
N THR A 83 4.56 -15.06 2.74
CA THR A 83 3.96 -16.15 3.53
C THR A 83 3.98 -15.80 5.01
N VAL A 84 2.82 -15.85 5.65
CA VAL A 84 2.67 -15.69 7.11
C VAL A 84 2.28 -17.02 7.73
N ALA A 85 2.97 -17.41 8.80
CA ALA A 85 2.69 -18.65 9.54
C ALA A 85 2.22 -18.34 10.97
N PHE A 86 1.13 -18.97 11.39
CA PHE A 86 0.64 -18.92 12.76
C PHE A 86 1.08 -20.18 13.52
N ILE A 87 1.82 -20.00 14.61
CA ILE A 87 2.32 -21.09 15.45
C ILE A 87 1.58 -21.05 16.80
N GLY A 88 0.98 -22.17 17.19
CA GLY A 88 0.23 -22.27 18.44
C GLY A 88 -0.72 -23.46 18.47
N THR A 89 -1.59 -23.51 19.48
CA THR A 89 -2.68 -24.50 19.57
C THR A 89 -3.62 -24.35 18.37
N LEU A 90 -4.40 -25.39 18.08
CA LEU A 90 -5.37 -25.33 16.97
C LEU A 90 -6.35 -24.17 17.13
N ASP A 91 -6.83 -23.94 18.36
CA ASP A 91 -7.79 -22.86 18.64
C ASP A 91 -7.16 -21.47 18.49
N ALA A 92 -5.93 -21.29 18.98
CA ALA A 92 -5.21 -20.02 18.83
C ALA A 92 -4.93 -19.70 17.35
N ARG A 93 -4.57 -20.72 16.56
CA ARG A 93 -4.35 -20.57 15.12
C ARG A 93 -5.64 -20.20 14.39
N ARG A 94 -6.74 -20.90 14.68
CA ARG A 94 -8.06 -20.59 14.09
C ARG A 94 -8.56 -19.18 14.46
N ALA A 95 -8.33 -18.75 15.70
CA ALA A 95 -8.67 -17.40 16.12
C ALA A 95 -7.81 -16.34 15.40
N ALA A 96 -6.50 -16.58 15.26
CA ALA A 96 -5.61 -15.68 14.53
C ALA A 96 -5.95 -15.60 13.04
N GLU A 97 -6.27 -16.74 12.42
CA GLU A 97 -6.72 -16.83 11.04
C GLU A 97 -8.01 -16.05 10.81
N ALA A 98 -9.03 -16.27 11.65
CA ALA A 98 -10.29 -15.54 11.56
C ALA A 98 -10.12 -14.02 11.71
N ARG A 99 -9.21 -13.58 12.59
CA ARG A 99 -8.86 -12.16 12.72
C ARG A 99 -8.21 -11.58 11.48
N LEU A 100 -7.22 -12.29 10.91
CA LEU A 100 -6.56 -11.85 9.69
C LEU A 100 -7.56 -11.75 8.53
N MET A 101 -8.39 -12.77 8.35
CA MET A 101 -9.46 -12.77 7.35
C MET A 101 -10.44 -11.62 7.59
N GLY A 102 -10.82 -11.33 8.83
CA GLY A 102 -11.67 -10.20 9.18
C GLY A 102 -11.04 -8.84 8.86
N ILE A 103 -9.73 -8.67 9.08
CA ILE A 103 -8.99 -7.47 8.69
C ILE A 103 -8.99 -7.32 7.17
N LEU A 104 -8.68 -8.39 6.44
CA LEU A 104 -8.68 -8.39 4.97
C LEU A 104 -10.06 -8.05 4.42
N GLU A 105 -11.13 -8.56 5.03
CA GLU A 105 -12.50 -8.27 4.62
C GLU A 105 -12.91 -6.80 4.91
N MET A 106 -12.30 -6.14 5.90
CA MET A 106 -12.48 -4.70 6.11
C MET A 106 -11.81 -3.87 5.01
N GLU A 107 -10.60 -4.24 4.61
CA GLU A 107 -9.81 -3.52 3.61
C GLU A 107 -10.24 -3.86 2.18
N SER A 108 -10.76 -5.07 1.96
CA SER A 108 -11.16 -5.60 0.66
C SER A 108 -12.42 -6.47 0.78
N PRO A 109 -13.61 -5.85 0.87
CA PRO A 109 -14.88 -6.56 0.97
C PRO A 109 -15.14 -7.47 -0.24
N GLY A 110 -15.70 -8.66 0.00
CA GLY A 110 -15.93 -9.68 -1.03
C GLY A 110 -14.86 -10.77 -1.08
N THR A 111 -13.81 -10.67 -0.25
CA THR A 111 -12.71 -11.64 -0.29
C THR A 111 -13.15 -13.00 0.26
N TYR A 112 -13.71 -12.99 1.48
CA TYR A 112 -14.12 -14.19 2.22
C TYR A 112 -15.62 -14.23 2.49
N LEU A 113 -16.28 -13.07 2.52
CA LEU A 113 -17.73 -12.96 2.74
C LEU A 113 -18.41 -12.36 1.51
N PRO A 114 -19.64 -12.79 1.17
CA PRO A 114 -20.38 -12.20 0.06
C PRO A 114 -20.62 -10.71 0.30
N CYS A 115 -20.30 -9.88 -0.69
CA CYS A 115 -20.54 -8.44 -0.63
C CYS A 115 -21.34 -8.01 -1.87
N ASN A 116 -22.35 -7.16 -1.69
CA ASN A 116 -23.20 -6.61 -2.76
C ASN A 116 -23.83 -7.66 -3.71
N GLY A 117 -24.09 -8.88 -3.20
CA GLY A 117 -24.65 -9.98 -3.99
C GLY A 117 -23.64 -10.67 -4.93
N GLY A 118 -22.34 -10.35 -4.82
CA GLY A 118 -21.26 -11.02 -5.55
C GLY A 118 -20.79 -12.31 -4.87
N GLU A 119 -20.12 -13.16 -5.66
CA GLU A 119 -19.43 -14.36 -5.17
C GLU A 119 -18.15 -13.98 -4.40
N THR A 120 -17.75 -14.84 -3.46
CA THR A 120 -16.51 -14.69 -2.70
C THR A 120 -15.30 -15.05 -3.56
N VAL A 121 -14.21 -14.29 -3.43
CA VAL A 121 -12.94 -14.63 -4.09
C VAL A 121 -12.36 -15.95 -3.55
N VAL A 122 -12.52 -16.20 -2.25
CA VAL A 122 -12.05 -17.42 -1.58
C VAL A 122 -13.22 -18.13 -0.91
N ALA A 123 -13.50 -19.35 -1.35
CA ALA A 123 -14.52 -20.19 -0.74
C ALA A 123 -14.06 -20.68 0.64
N LEU A 124 -14.90 -20.45 1.65
CA LEU A 124 -14.70 -20.91 3.03
C LEU A 124 -15.82 -21.87 3.44
N SER A 125 -15.55 -22.69 4.46
CA SER A 125 -16.61 -23.46 5.12
C SER A 125 -17.59 -22.53 5.85
N ASP A 126 -18.84 -22.94 6.01
CA ASP A 126 -19.84 -22.15 6.76
C ASP A 126 -19.36 -21.79 8.17
N ALA A 127 -18.64 -22.71 8.82
CA ALA A 127 -18.08 -22.50 10.15
C ALA A 127 -16.98 -21.42 10.15
N ASP A 128 -16.16 -21.36 9.09
CA ASP A 128 -15.16 -20.31 8.91
C ASP A 128 -15.80 -18.97 8.58
N GLN A 129 -16.80 -18.95 7.69
CA GLN A 129 -17.54 -17.72 7.37
C GLN A 129 -18.18 -17.10 8.62
N GLN A 130 -18.75 -17.91 9.51
CA GLN A 130 -19.30 -17.44 10.78
C GLN A 130 -18.22 -16.83 11.69
N ARG A 131 -17.04 -17.46 11.77
CA ARG A 131 -15.90 -16.94 12.55
C ARG A 131 -15.43 -15.59 12.00
N VAL A 132 -15.23 -15.50 10.68
CA VAL A 132 -14.81 -14.25 10.01
C VAL A 132 -15.87 -13.16 10.21
N THR A 133 -17.15 -13.50 10.08
CA THR A 133 -18.25 -12.54 10.32
C THR A 133 -18.23 -12.01 11.75
N ALA A 134 -18.02 -12.87 12.75
CA ALA A 134 -17.94 -12.45 14.15
C ALA A 134 -16.74 -11.53 14.40
N GLU A 135 -15.56 -11.88 13.90
CA GLU A 135 -14.36 -11.03 14.02
C GLU A 135 -14.54 -9.70 13.28
N LEU A 136 -15.17 -9.71 12.10
CA LEU A 136 -15.47 -8.48 11.34
C LEU A 136 -16.37 -7.53 12.13
N GLN A 137 -17.36 -8.04 12.87
CA GLN A 137 -18.21 -7.22 13.73
C GLN A 137 -17.41 -6.60 14.89
N VAL A 138 -16.55 -7.38 15.53
CA VAL A 138 -15.67 -6.90 16.60
C VAL A 138 -14.74 -5.80 16.09
N LEU A 139 -14.13 -5.99 14.93
CA LEU A 139 -13.22 -5.01 14.34
C LEU A 139 -13.95 -3.73 13.93
N LYS A 140 -15.15 -3.82 13.36
CA LYS A 140 -15.99 -2.66 13.03
C LYS A 140 -16.36 -1.85 14.28
N ALA A 141 -16.79 -2.53 15.35
CA ALA A 141 -17.10 -1.87 16.62
C ALA A 141 -15.88 -1.16 17.21
N LYS A 142 -14.70 -1.81 17.17
CA LYS A 142 -13.46 -1.21 17.64
C LYS A 142 -13.08 0.04 16.83
N LYS A 143 -13.21 -0.01 15.50
CA LYS A 143 -12.94 1.12 14.62
C LYS A 143 -13.89 2.28 14.88
N GLU A 144 -15.17 2.00 15.09
CA GLU A 144 -16.16 3.02 15.44
C GLU A 144 -15.84 3.72 16.78
N GLU A 145 -15.43 2.97 17.80
CA GLU A 145 -15.02 3.55 19.09
C GLU A 145 -13.74 4.39 18.96
N GLU A 146 -12.78 3.94 18.15
CA GLU A 146 -11.57 4.70 17.84
C GLU A 146 -11.90 6.01 17.10
N ASP A 147 -12.78 5.96 16.10
CA ASP A 147 -13.24 7.14 15.36
C ASP A 147 -13.95 8.14 16.28
N LYS A 148 -14.79 7.67 17.22
CA LYS A 148 -15.44 8.51 18.24
C LYS A 148 -14.41 9.19 19.15
N TRP A 149 -13.39 8.44 19.59
CA TRP A 149 -12.33 8.98 20.44
C TRP A 149 -11.56 10.09 19.71
N TRP A 150 -11.15 9.86 18.46
CA TRP A 150 -10.47 10.87 17.66
C TRP A 150 -11.34 12.11 17.40
N ALA A 151 -12.65 11.94 17.20
CA ALA A 151 -13.57 13.06 17.05
C ALA A 151 -13.64 13.93 18.31
N GLN A 152 -13.73 13.33 19.50
CA GLN A 152 -13.74 14.05 20.77
C GLN A 152 -12.43 14.79 21.02
N GLU A 153 -11.29 14.15 20.74
CA GLU A 153 -9.98 14.78 20.92
C GLU A 153 -9.79 15.96 19.96
N ALA A 154 -10.30 15.85 18.72
CA ALA A 154 -10.31 16.95 17.77
C ALA A 154 -11.17 18.13 18.23
N GLU A 155 -12.34 17.88 18.83
CA GLU A 155 -13.19 18.93 19.41
C GLU A 155 -12.54 19.60 20.61
N LYS A 156 -11.95 18.82 21.51
CA LYS A 156 -11.22 19.33 22.67
C LYS A 156 -10.07 20.24 22.23
N LYS A 157 -9.30 19.82 21.23
CA LYS A 157 -8.21 20.62 20.67
C LYS A 157 -8.71 21.94 20.06
N LYS A 158 -9.81 21.92 19.31
CA LYS A 158 -10.45 23.13 18.79
C LYS A 158 -10.89 24.08 19.90
N TRP A 159 -11.48 23.54 20.97
CA TRP A 159 -11.89 24.33 22.13
C TRP A 159 -10.70 24.97 22.84
N GLU A 160 -9.60 24.23 23.02
CA GLU A 160 -8.36 24.77 23.59
C GLU A 160 -7.76 25.88 22.70
N GLU A 161 -7.71 25.68 21.40
CA GLU A 161 -7.24 26.69 20.43
C GLU A 161 -8.11 27.96 20.48
N GLN A 162 -9.44 27.82 20.53
CA GLN A 162 -10.35 28.95 20.67
C GLN A 162 -10.13 29.70 21.97
N LYS A 163 -9.99 28.99 23.09
CA LYS A 163 -9.72 29.59 24.40
C LYS A 163 -8.39 30.34 24.41
N TRP A 164 -7.35 29.78 23.78
CA TRP A 164 -6.08 30.46 23.61
C TRP A 164 -6.19 31.72 22.75
N ALA A 165 -7.01 31.69 21.69
CA ALA A 165 -7.27 32.86 20.84
C ALA A 165 -8.03 33.96 21.59
N GLU A 166 -9.06 33.61 22.35
CA GLU A 166 -9.82 34.53 23.20
C GLU A 166 -8.93 35.14 24.30
N GLN A 167 -8.09 34.34 24.95
CA GLN A 167 -7.14 34.83 25.96
C GLN A 167 -6.09 35.78 25.35
N LYS A 168 -5.58 35.51 24.15
CA LYS A 168 -4.70 36.43 23.43
C LYS A 168 -5.41 37.74 23.10
N GLN A 169 -6.66 37.67 22.64
CA GLN A 169 -7.45 38.85 22.33
C GLN A 169 -7.74 39.68 23.58
N ASP A 170 -8.04 39.06 24.72
CA ASP A 170 -8.23 39.74 25.99
C ASP A 170 -6.94 40.38 26.51
N ASN A 171 -5.80 39.68 26.42
CA ASN A 171 -4.49 40.26 26.76
C ASN A 171 -4.13 41.43 25.85
N GLN A 172 -4.52 41.40 24.57
CA GLN A 172 -4.31 42.51 23.63
C GLN A 172 -5.26 43.68 23.89
N LYS A 173 -6.49 43.41 24.32
CA LYS A 173 -7.52 44.41 24.66
C LYS A 173 -7.22 45.16 25.96
N TRP A 174 -6.54 44.52 26.91
CA TRP A 174 -6.13 45.08 28.20
C TRP A 174 -4.61 45.30 28.30
N GLY A 175 -3.94 45.65 27.18
CA GLY A 175 -2.48 45.74 27.09
C GLY A 175 -1.81 46.45 28.29
N ASP A 176 -0.70 45.86 28.77
CA ASP A 176 0.34 46.32 29.73
C ASP A 176 -0.04 47.08 31.03
N ASN A 177 -1.28 47.54 31.22
CA ASN A 177 -1.64 48.42 32.34
C ASN A 177 -2.16 47.68 33.58
N ARG A 178 -1.97 46.36 33.68
CA ARG A 178 -2.50 45.59 34.82
C ARG A 178 -1.55 45.45 36.01
N TRP A 179 -0.36 46.05 35.96
CA TRP A 179 0.57 46.05 37.09
C TRP A 179 1.30 47.39 37.25
N GLY A 180 0.74 48.25 38.12
CA GLY A 180 1.55 49.08 39.02
C GLY A 180 2.02 50.46 38.54
N GLU A 181 1.10 51.37 38.20
CA GLU A 181 1.32 52.81 38.48
C GLU A 181 0.66 53.16 39.82
N ASP A 182 1.12 52.52 40.89
CA ASP A 182 0.79 52.94 42.25
C ASP A 182 1.90 53.90 42.73
N LYS A 183 1.58 55.19 42.60
CA LYS A 183 2.01 56.31 43.45
C LYS A 183 3.48 56.34 43.91
N ARG A 184 4.33 57.02 43.15
CA ARG A 184 5.37 57.88 43.75
C ARG A 184 4.89 59.33 43.68
N GLU A 185 4.14 59.73 44.71
CA GLU A 185 4.02 61.14 45.06
C GLU A 185 5.41 61.61 45.51
N ASP A 186 6.14 62.23 44.58
CA ASP A 186 7.37 62.94 44.87
C ASP A 186 7.04 64.19 45.69
N ASN A 187 7.19 64.03 47.01
CA ASN A 187 7.26 65.10 47.97
C ASN A 187 8.52 65.94 47.67
N LYS A 188 8.38 67.07 46.96
CA LYS A 188 9.41 68.11 46.87
C LYS A 188 8.82 69.52 46.82
N TRP A 189 8.88 70.14 48.00
CA TRP A 189 9.03 71.57 48.34
C TRP A 189 7.96 72.56 47.90
#